data_AF-Q0CLH9-F1
#
_entry.id   AF-Q0CLH9-F1
#
_cell.length_a   1.000
_cell.length_b   1.000
_cell.length_c   1.000
_cell.angle_alpha   90.00
_cell.angle_beta   90.00
_cell.angle_gamma   90.00
#
_symmetry.space_group_name_H-M   'P 1'
#
loop_
_entity.id
_entity.type
_entity.pdbx_description
1 polymer ?
#
loop_
_entity_poly.entity_id
_entity_poly.type
_entity_poly.pdbx_seq_one_letter_code
_entity_poly.pdbx_strand_id
1 'polypeptide(L)'
;MSEMLQFHVYPDELEEDDILFRNELLAYRRLSAQGLCDKRVVCQFYGCMAGLDPALNESWLRPFVNDAFRPCAIFLEYIPNLLQINSETYTKERWQRATEVQNDILRAGVLQQDIHYNAMVAVDGNSEDRVIWLDFDWAKTYDQDIRETPDAVYQIDQMRKMGLEFEKAQEEGIPPW
;
A
#
# COMPACT_ATOMS: atom_id res chain seq x y z
N MET A 1 29.91 -7.99 2.91
CA MET A 1 28.45 -8.16 2.94
C MET A 1 27.95 -7.28 4.06
N SER A 2 27.27 -6.18 3.75
CA SER A 2 26.62 -5.34 4.76
C SER A 2 25.45 -6.13 5.34
N GLU A 3 25.35 -6.21 6.68
CA GLU A 3 24.17 -6.77 7.34
C GLU A 3 22.93 -5.96 6.92
N MET A 4 21.87 -6.67 6.53
CA MET A 4 20.58 -6.09 6.21
C MET A 4 19.90 -5.74 7.53
N LEU A 5 19.90 -4.45 7.88
CA LEU A 5 19.26 -3.98 9.11
C LEU A 5 17.76 -3.88 8.89
N GLN A 6 17.03 -4.93 9.28
CA GLN A 6 15.57 -4.86 9.45
C GLN A 6 15.30 -4.03 10.69
N PHE A 7 14.61 -2.90 10.54
CA PHE A 7 14.54 -1.95 11.65
C PHE A 7 13.72 -2.45 12.83
N HIS A 8 12.73 -3.35 12.66
CA HIS A 8 11.72 -3.53 13.70
C HIS A 8 11.29 -4.99 13.90
N VAL A 9 11.85 -5.61 14.95
CA VAL A 9 11.15 -6.64 15.74
C VAL A 9 10.64 -5.89 16.97
N TYR A 10 9.33 -5.64 17.03
CA TYR A 10 8.72 -5.03 18.21
C TYR A 10 8.48 -6.11 19.27
N PRO A 11 8.65 -5.80 20.57
CA PRO A 11 8.34 -6.74 21.64
C PRO A 11 6.87 -7.16 21.59
N ASP A 12 6.59 -8.39 22.03
CA ASP A 12 5.31 -9.13 21.97
C ASP A 12 4.11 -8.47 22.72
N GLU A 13 4.11 -7.15 22.97
CA GLU A 13 3.13 -6.44 23.80
C GLU A 13 2.40 -5.28 23.09
N LEU A 14 2.42 -5.21 21.75
CA LEU A 14 1.60 -4.25 20.99
C LEU A 14 0.40 -4.98 20.38
N GLU A 15 -0.81 -4.39 20.48
CA GLU A 15 -1.97 -4.86 19.73
C GLU A 15 -1.71 -4.73 18.22
N GLU A 16 -2.27 -5.66 17.45
CA GLU A 16 -2.11 -5.76 15.99
C GLU A 16 -2.35 -4.42 15.29
N ASP A 17 -3.37 -3.67 15.70
CA ASP A 17 -3.73 -2.36 15.13
C ASP A 17 -2.63 -1.29 15.29
N ASP A 18 -1.87 -1.27 16.40
CA ASP A 18 -0.75 -0.32 16.56
C ASP A 18 0.43 -0.70 15.65
N ILE A 19 0.62 -2.01 15.41
CA ILE A 19 1.64 -2.50 14.48
C ILE A 19 1.28 -2.09 13.04
N LEU A 20 0.03 -2.31 12.64
CA LEU A 20 -0.47 -1.95 11.30
C LEU A 20 -0.35 -0.44 11.04
N PHE A 21 -0.78 0.40 11.99
CA PHE A 21 -0.62 1.84 11.90
C PHE A 21 0.85 2.27 11.73
N ARG A 22 1.77 1.67 12.50
CA ARG A 22 3.20 2.00 12.42
C ARG A 22 3.82 1.57 11.11
N ASN A 23 3.49 0.38 10.63
CA ASN A 23 3.97 -0.14 9.35
C ASN A 23 3.57 0.81 8.22
N GLU A 24 2.28 1.18 8.15
CA GLU A 24 1.78 2.08 7.11
C GLU A 24 2.42 3.47 7.20
N LEU A 25 2.53 4.02 8.42
CA LEU A 25 3.19 5.30 8.67
C LEU A 25 4.66 5.30 8.22
N LEU A 26 5.40 4.23 8.53
CA LEU A 26 6.81 4.10 8.15
C LEU A 26 6.96 3.96 6.63
N ALA A 27 6.08 3.18 6.00
CA ALA A 27 6.04 3.06 4.55
C ALA A 27 5.82 4.42 3.89
N TYR A 28 4.76 5.16 4.25
CA TYR A 28 4.50 6.48 3.65
C TYR A 28 5.60 7.51 3.92
N ARG A 29 6.23 7.49 5.11
CA ARG A 29 7.41 8.33 5.38
C ARG A 29 8.56 8.00 4.46
N ARG A 30 8.84 6.71 4.25
CA ARG A 30 9.92 6.26 3.35
C ARG A 30 9.61 6.60 1.90
N LEU A 31 8.40 6.31 1.43
CA LEU A 31 7.94 6.60 0.07
C LEU A 31 7.98 8.11 -0.23
N SER A 32 7.52 8.94 0.71
CA SER A 32 7.61 10.40 0.62
C SER A 32 9.06 10.87 0.55
N ALA A 33 9.93 10.39 1.44
CA ALA A 33 11.35 10.74 1.44
C ALA A 33 12.11 10.31 0.15
N GLN A 34 11.63 9.25 -0.52
CA GLN A 34 12.16 8.78 -1.81
C GLN A 34 11.47 9.42 -3.02
N GLY A 35 10.55 10.37 -2.81
CA GLY A 35 9.87 11.14 -3.86
C GLY A 35 8.75 10.40 -4.59
N LEU A 36 8.26 9.26 -4.06
CA LEU A 36 7.19 8.49 -4.71
C LEU A 36 5.82 9.17 -4.58
N CYS A 37 5.58 9.90 -3.50
CA CYS A 37 4.38 10.72 -3.36
C CYS A 37 4.35 11.86 -4.41
N ASP A 38 5.48 12.53 -4.64
CA ASP A 38 5.62 13.58 -5.67
C ASP A 38 5.47 13.06 -7.10
N LYS A 39 5.92 11.83 -7.35
CA LYS A 39 5.66 11.11 -8.60
C LYS A 39 4.19 10.70 -8.78
N ARG A 40 3.36 10.85 -7.76
CA ARG A 40 1.92 10.52 -7.75
C ARG A 40 1.61 9.05 -8.06
N VAL A 41 2.56 8.17 -7.80
CA VAL A 41 2.43 6.70 -7.94
C VAL A 41 1.97 6.02 -6.65
N VAL A 42 1.95 6.77 -5.55
CA VAL A 42 1.26 6.47 -4.29
C VAL A 42 0.50 7.74 -3.88
N CYS A 43 -0.38 7.65 -2.90
CA CYS A 43 -1.08 8.83 -2.39
C CYS A 43 -0.12 9.86 -1.79
N GLN A 44 -0.45 11.15 -1.92
CA GLN A 44 0.26 12.19 -1.16
C GLN A 44 0.06 11.96 0.35
N PHE A 45 1.16 12.05 1.10
CA PHE A 45 1.16 11.90 2.55
C PHE A 45 1.13 13.26 3.24
N TYR A 46 0.07 13.55 4.00
CA TYR A 46 -0.12 14.83 4.69
C TYR A 46 0.31 14.81 6.16
N GLY A 47 0.45 13.63 6.76
CA GLY A 47 0.88 13.47 8.14
C GLY A 47 0.16 12.34 8.86
N CYS A 48 0.31 12.31 10.19
CA CYS A 48 -0.35 11.33 11.05
C CYS A 48 -0.78 11.95 12.38
N MET A 49 -1.73 11.32 13.04
CA MET A 49 -2.16 11.64 14.40
C MET A 49 -2.31 10.34 15.18
N ALA A 50 -1.75 10.30 16.39
CA ALA A 50 -1.88 9.16 17.29
C ALA A 50 -2.70 9.56 18.53
N GLY A 51 -3.47 8.62 19.06
CA GLY A 51 -4.25 8.84 20.28
C GLY A 51 -5.37 9.86 20.11
N LEU A 52 -6.01 9.87 18.94
CA LEU A 52 -7.14 10.73 18.61
C LEU A 52 -8.24 10.54 19.65
N ASP A 53 -8.71 11.63 20.26
CA ASP A 53 -9.81 11.55 21.23
C ASP A 53 -11.14 11.46 20.49
N PRO A 54 -11.87 10.33 20.55
CA PRO A 54 -13.12 10.16 19.82
C PRO A 54 -14.19 11.17 20.24
N ALA A 55 -14.12 11.70 21.46
CA ALA A 55 -15.06 12.69 21.98
C ALA A 55 -14.92 14.07 21.32
N LEU A 56 -13.80 14.35 20.64
CA LEU A 56 -13.61 15.62 19.93
C LEU A 56 -14.37 15.68 18.59
N ASN A 57 -14.86 14.55 18.07
CA ASN A 57 -15.67 14.47 16.86
C ASN A 57 -16.65 13.30 16.94
N GLU A 58 -17.69 13.46 17.75
CA GLU A 58 -18.67 12.42 18.08
C GLU A 58 -19.51 11.91 16.90
N SER A 59 -19.45 12.51 15.70
CA SER A 59 -20.22 11.98 14.57
C SER A 59 -19.51 10.80 13.91
N TRP A 60 -18.24 10.99 13.52
CA TRP A 60 -17.50 9.99 12.73
C TRP A 60 -16.67 9.04 13.58
N LEU A 61 -16.29 9.47 14.79
CA LEU A 61 -15.46 8.68 15.69
C LEU A 61 -16.26 7.95 16.78
N ARG A 62 -17.60 8.09 16.77
CA ARG A 62 -18.49 7.44 17.75
C ARG A 62 -18.23 5.94 17.95
N PRO A 63 -17.96 5.15 16.89
CA PRO A 63 -17.70 3.72 17.07
C PRO A 63 -16.51 3.44 17.99
N PHE A 64 -15.49 4.31 17.98
CA PHE A 64 -14.23 4.13 18.72
C PHE A 64 -14.28 4.68 20.16
N VAL A 65 -15.40 5.26 20.61
CA VAL A 65 -15.51 5.91 21.94
C VAL A 65 -15.26 4.94 23.09
N ASN A 66 -15.61 3.67 22.91
CA ASN A 66 -15.47 2.64 23.95
C ASN A 66 -14.27 1.71 23.70
N ASP A 67 -13.43 2.01 22.73
CA ASP A 67 -12.27 1.18 22.44
C ASP A 67 -11.26 1.29 23.58
N ALA A 68 -10.58 0.17 23.87
CA ALA A 68 -9.55 0.13 24.90
C ALA A 68 -8.39 1.08 24.58
N PHE A 69 -8.13 1.29 23.29
CA PHE A 69 -7.09 2.16 22.76
C PHE A 69 -7.69 3.26 21.90
N ARG A 70 -7.09 4.45 21.98
CA ARG A 70 -7.52 5.57 21.16
C ARG A 70 -7.05 5.38 19.72
N PRO A 71 -7.88 5.69 18.71
CA PRO A 71 -7.52 5.49 17.32
C PRO A 71 -6.31 6.32 16.90
N CYS A 72 -5.55 5.77 15.96
CA CYS A 72 -4.48 6.45 15.24
C CYS A 72 -4.91 6.63 13.77
N ALA A 73 -4.38 7.63 13.09
CA ALA A 73 -4.73 7.94 11.72
C ALA A 73 -3.51 8.43 10.93
N ILE A 74 -3.42 8.03 9.68
CA ILE A 74 -2.62 8.69 8.65
C ILE A 74 -3.53 9.51 7.74
N PHE A 75 -3.02 10.61 7.22
CA PHE A 75 -3.77 11.50 6.32
C PHE A 75 -3.18 11.42 4.92
N LEU A 76 -3.99 10.99 3.97
CA LEU A 76 -3.59 10.73 2.58
C LEU A 76 -4.41 11.55 1.58
N GLU A 77 -3.90 11.70 0.36
CA GLU A 77 -4.62 12.25 -0.80
C GLU A 77 -5.96 11.54 -0.97
N TYR A 78 -7.05 12.31 -0.99
CA TYR A 78 -8.33 11.81 -1.47
C TYR A 78 -8.38 11.88 -3.00
N ILE A 79 -8.61 10.75 -3.64
CA ILE A 79 -8.65 10.63 -5.11
C ILE A 79 -10.07 10.24 -5.52
N PRO A 80 -10.83 11.16 -6.15
CA PRO A 80 -12.19 10.85 -6.57
C PRO A 80 -12.20 9.82 -7.71
N ASN A 81 -13.21 8.96 -7.75
CA ASN A 81 -13.40 7.94 -8.80
C ASN A 81 -12.22 6.97 -8.93
N LEU A 82 -11.55 6.64 -7.82
CA LEU A 82 -10.49 5.64 -7.80
C LEU A 82 -11.09 4.26 -8.13
N LEU A 83 -10.58 3.62 -9.20
CA LEU A 83 -11.05 2.32 -9.66
C LEU A 83 -9.94 1.29 -9.43
N GLN A 84 -10.25 0.24 -8.67
CA GLN A 84 -9.33 -0.87 -8.48
C GLN A 84 -9.02 -1.55 -9.83
N ILE A 85 -7.78 -2.00 -10.03
CA ILE A 85 -7.44 -2.87 -11.16
C ILE A 85 -7.99 -4.28 -10.90
N ASN A 86 -8.83 -4.76 -11.80
CA ASN A 86 -9.44 -6.09 -11.82
C ASN A 86 -9.63 -6.56 -13.27
N SER A 87 -10.31 -7.68 -13.53
CA SER A 87 -10.50 -8.20 -14.90
C SER A 87 -11.24 -7.24 -15.85
N GLU A 88 -12.04 -6.29 -15.37
CA GLU A 88 -12.74 -5.30 -16.19
C GLU A 88 -11.87 -4.06 -16.49
N THR A 89 -11.13 -3.59 -15.49
CA THR A 89 -10.32 -2.35 -15.58
C THR A 89 -8.87 -2.61 -16.00
N TYR A 90 -8.47 -3.87 -16.06
CA TYR A 90 -7.16 -4.32 -16.53
C TYR A 90 -6.91 -3.91 -17.98
N THR A 91 -5.73 -3.33 -18.21
CA THR A 91 -5.07 -3.30 -19.51
C THR A 91 -3.60 -3.65 -19.32
N LYS A 92 -2.95 -4.09 -20.40
CA LYS A 92 -1.50 -4.40 -20.36
C LYS A 92 -0.67 -3.20 -19.95
N GLU A 93 -1.05 -2.01 -20.41
CA GLU A 93 -0.38 -0.74 -20.12
C GLU A 93 -0.50 -0.37 -18.64
N ARG A 94 -1.69 -0.49 -18.07
CA ARG A 94 -1.94 -0.24 -16.63
C ARG A 94 -1.17 -1.23 -15.76
N TRP A 95 -1.15 -2.51 -16.14
CA TRP A 95 -0.41 -3.51 -15.39
C TRP A 95 1.10 -3.33 -15.50
N GLN A 96 1.60 -3.03 -16.70
CA GLN A 96 3.01 -2.67 -16.88
C GLN A 96 3.38 -1.49 -15.98
N ARG A 97 2.55 -0.44 -15.94
CA ARG A 97 2.77 0.69 -15.04
C ARG A 97 2.73 0.28 -13.57
N ALA A 98 1.82 -0.61 -13.17
CA ALA A 98 1.80 -1.15 -11.81
C ALA A 98 3.10 -1.87 -11.44
N THR A 99 3.66 -2.68 -12.35
CA THR A 99 4.95 -3.35 -12.12
C THR A 99 6.13 -2.38 -12.02
N GLU A 100 6.11 -1.28 -12.78
CA GLU A 100 7.11 -0.21 -12.65
C GLU A 100 7.01 0.49 -11.30
N VAL A 101 5.79 0.78 -10.84
CA VAL A 101 5.53 1.39 -9.53
C VAL A 101 5.99 0.45 -8.41
N GLN A 102 5.70 -0.86 -8.51
CA GLN A 102 6.21 -1.87 -7.58
C GLN A 102 7.74 -1.84 -7.50
N ASN A 103 8.42 -1.81 -8.64
CA ASN A 103 9.88 -1.77 -8.69
C ASN A 103 10.45 -0.49 -8.07
N ASP A 104 9.77 0.66 -8.22
CA ASP A 104 10.13 1.90 -7.53
C ASP A 104 9.91 1.81 -6.01
N ILE A 105 8.84 1.15 -5.55
CA ILE A 105 8.53 0.89 -4.13
C ILE A 105 9.59 -0.02 -3.49
N LEU A 106 9.94 -1.12 -4.16
CA LEU A 106 11.00 -2.04 -3.72
C LEU A 106 12.37 -1.35 -3.72
N ARG A 107 12.67 -0.50 -4.72
CA ARG A 107 13.89 0.31 -4.71
C ARG A 107 13.92 1.30 -3.55
N ALA A 108 12.76 1.84 -3.19
CA ALA A 108 12.61 2.70 -2.02
C ALA A 108 12.76 1.94 -0.70
N GLY A 109 12.85 0.61 -0.70
CA GLY A 109 13.01 -0.19 0.52
C GLY A 109 11.70 -0.52 1.21
N VAL A 110 10.57 -0.54 0.51
CA VAL A 110 9.28 -0.93 1.08
C VAL A 110 8.84 -2.25 0.45
N LEU A 111 8.62 -3.27 1.28
CA LEU A 111 8.12 -4.58 0.89
C LEU A 111 6.66 -4.69 1.32
N GLN A 112 5.76 -5.07 0.41
CA GLN A 112 4.38 -5.38 0.78
C GLN A 112 4.28 -6.86 1.13
N GLN A 113 3.77 -7.16 2.33
CA GLN A 113 3.63 -8.55 2.77
C GLN A 113 2.25 -9.15 2.46
N ASP A 114 1.23 -8.32 2.30
CA ASP A 114 -0.12 -8.77 1.92
C ASP A 114 -0.42 -8.39 0.48
N ILE A 115 0.02 -9.24 -0.45
CA ILE A 115 -0.29 -9.08 -1.87
C ILE A 115 -1.60 -9.80 -2.16
N HIS A 116 -2.71 -9.11 -1.89
CA HIS A 116 -4.03 -9.58 -2.27
C HIS A 116 -4.59 -8.75 -3.44
N TYR A 117 -5.39 -9.41 -4.27
CA TYR A 117 -5.96 -8.86 -5.51
C TYR A 117 -6.77 -7.57 -5.33
N ASN A 118 -7.20 -7.25 -4.10
CA ASN A 118 -8.35 -6.38 -3.89
C ASN A 118 -8.07 -4.97 -3.36
N ALA A 119 -6.86 -4.66 -2.88
CA ALA A 119 -6.65 -3.39 -2.17
C ALA A 119 -5.54 -2.48 -2.74
N MET A 120 -4.63 -3.03 -3.55
CA MET A 120 -3.31 -2.40 -3.66
C MET A 120 -3.10 -1.51 -4.86
N VAL A 121 -3.75 -1.78 -6.00
CA VAL A 121 -3.48 -1.04 -7.23
C VAL A 121 -4.77 -0.51 -7.81
N ALA A 122 -4.82 0.81 -7.99
CA ALA A 122 -5.96 1.48 -8.56
C ALA A 122 -5.56 2.47 -9.64
N VAL A 123 -6.52 2.81 -10.48
CA VAL A 123 -6.42 3.86 -11.49
C VAL A 123 -7.32 5.02 -11.11
N ASP A 124 -6.84 6.23 -11.33
CA ASP A 124 -7.69 7.43 -11.21
C ASP A 124 -8.73 7.42 -12.33
N GLY A 125 -10.01 7.24 -12.00
CA GLY A 125 -11.09 7.20 -13.00
C GLY A 125 -11.28 8.48 -13.79
N ASN A 126 -10.63 9.59 -13.39
CA ASN A 126 -10.61 10.85 -14.14
C ASN A 126 -9.35 11.04 -14.99
N SER A 127 -8.40 10.12 -14.91
CA SER A 127 -7.13 10.15 -15.64
C SER A 127 -6.80 8.75 -16.14
N GLU A 128 -6.92 8.54 -17.45
CA GLU A 128 -6.87 7.22 -18.08
C GLU A 128 -5.62 6.37 -17.72
N ASP A 129 -4.52 7.02 -17.31
CA ASP A 129 -3.20 6.40 -17.12
C ASP A 129 -2.57 6.53 -15.71
N ARG A 130 -3.23 7.14 -14.72
CA ARG A 130 -2.62 7.29 -13.38
C ARG A 130 -2.84 6.01 -12.57
N VAL A 131 -1.81 5.16 -12.51
CA VAL A 131 -1.76 3.99 -11.61
C VAL A 131 -1.18 4.38 -10.25
N ILE A 132 -1.84 3.92 -9.19
CA ILE A 132 -1.54 4.28 -7.80
C ILE A 132 -1.47 3.01 -6.97
N TRP A 133 -0.41 2.88 -6.20
CA TRP A 133 -0.27 1.84 -5.18
C TRP A 133 -0.77 2.34 -3.82
N LEU A 134 -1.56 1.51 -3.16
CA LEU A 134 -2.26 1.77 -1.90
C LEU A 134 -1.97 0.64 -0.92
N ASP A 135 -2.41 0.86 0.32
CA ASP A 135 -2.49 -0.14 1.39
C ASP A 135 -1.13 -0.69 1.83
N PHE A 136 -0.54 -0.09 2.87
CA PHE A 136 0.80 -0.45 3.38
C PHE A 136 0.79 -0.87 4.86
N ASP A 137 -0.36 -1.26 5.39
CA ASP A 137 -0.54 -1.70 6.78
C ASP A 137 0.30 -2.95 7.14
N TRP A 138 0.48 -3.86 6.19
CA TRP A 138 1.35 -5.03 6.30
C TRP A 138 2.76 -4.80 5.71
N ALA A 139 3.12 -3.57 5.37
CA ALA A 139 4.40 -3.31 4.75
C ALA A 139 5.58 -3.44 5.73
N LYS A 140 6.71 -3.97 5.24
CA LYS A 140 8.00 -3.88 5.90
C LYS A 140 8.87 -2.81 5.25
N THR A 141 9.44 -1.94 6.06
CA THR A 141 10.29 -0.85 5.59
C THR A 141 11.76 -1.09 5.95
N TYR A 142 12.62 -0.87 4.97
CA TYR A 142 14.08 -1.04 5.01
C TYR A 142 14.75 0.27 4.57
N ASP A 143 15.99 0.47 4.97
CA ASP A 143 16.78 1.67 4.66
C ASP A 143 17.50 1.61 3.30
N GLN A 144 17.39 0.50 2.60
CA GLN A 144 18.12 0.18 1.38
C GLN A 144 17.21 -0.36 0.27
N ASP A 145 17.74 -0.44 -0.95
CA ASP A 145 17.09 -1.13 -2.06
C ASP A 145 16.98 -2.63 -1.77
N ILE A 146 15.77 -3.17 -1.83
CA ILE A 146 15.48 -4.57 -1.48
C ILE A 146 15.13 -5.45 -2.68
N ARG A 147 15.24 -4.95 -3.91
CA ARG A 147 14.74 -5.65 -5.12
C ARG A 147 15.33 -7.06 -5.32
N GLU A 148 16.55 -7.29 -4.85
CA GLU A 148 17.26 -8.57 -4.97
C GLU A 148 17.04 -9.51 -3.77
N THR A 149 16.23 -9.12 -2.79
CA THR A 149 15.91 -9.98 -1.65
C THR A 149 14.94 -11.10 -2.07
N PRO A 150 15.00 -12.29 -1.43
CA PRO A 150 14.07 -13.39 -1.74
C PRO A 150 12.60 -12.99 -1.64
N ASP A 151 12.25 -12.18 -0.63
CA ASP A 151 10.87 -11.73 -0.42
C ASP A 151 10.42 -10.75 -1.52
N ALA A 152 11.29 -9.84 -1.95
CA ALA A 152 11.01 -8.94 -3.07
C ALA A 152 10.85 -9.70 -4.40
N VAL A 153 11.71 -10.70 -4.65
CA VAL A 153 11.60 -11.56 -5.83
C VAL A 153 10.29 -12.35 -5.81
N TYR A 154 9.88 -12.87 -4.64
CA TYR A 154 8.58 -13.52 -4.47
C TYR A 154 7.42 -12.55 -4.76
N GLN A 155 7.47 -11.34 -4.20
CA GLN A 155 6.48 -10.29 -4.44
C GLN A 155 6.38 -9.90 -5.94
N ILE A 156 7.50 -9.83 -6.66
CA ILE A 156 7.53 -9.59 -8.11
C ILE A 156 6.86 -10.74 -8.86
N ASP A 157 7.12 -11.99 -8.46
CA ASP A 157 6.51 -13.17 -9.08
C ASP A 157 5.00 -13.23 -8.85
N GLN A 158 4.52 -12.86 -7.65
CA GLN A 158 3.08 -12.75 -7.37
C GLN A 158 2.42 -11.73 -8.29
N MET A 159 2.98 -10.51 -8.39
CA MET A 159 2.45 -9.48 -9.30
C MET A 159 2.45 -9.93 -10.77
N ARG A 160 3.43 -10.73 -11.20
CA ARG A 160 3.42 -11.31 -12.55
C ARG A 160 2.25 -12.29 -12.73
N LYS A 161 2.03 -13.19 -11.76
CA LYS A 161 0.93 -14.17 -11.80
C LYS A 161 -0.42 -13.47 -11.82
N MET A 162 -0.63 -12.47 -10.98
CA MET A 162 -1.86 -11.69 -10.93
C MET A 162 -2.18 -11.05 -12.29
N GLY A 163 -1.19 -10.46 -12.96
CA GLY A 163 -1.38 -9.89 -14.30
C GLY A 163 -1.84 -10.91 -15.35
N LEU A 164 -1.25 -12.10 -15.33
CA LEU A 164 -1.65 -13.20 -16.22
C LEU A 164 -3.06 -13.69 -15.92
N GLU A 165 -3.46 -13.71 -14.65
CA GLU A 165 -4.81 -14.08 -14.23
C GLU A 165 -5.85 -13.03 -14.65
N PHE A 166 -5.54 -11.74 -14.54
CA PHE A 166 -6.41 -10.67 -15.06
C PHE A 166 -6.55 -10.74 -16.57
N GLU A 167 -5.46 -10.93 -17.31
CA GLU A 167 -5.49 -11.10 -18.77
C GLU A 167 -6.38 -12.29 -19.16
N LYS A 168 -6.17 -13.44 -18.53
CA LYS A 168 -6.97 -14.64 -18.77
C LYS A 168 -8.45 -14.44 -18.40
N ALA A 169 -8.73 -13.84 -17.25
CA ALA A 169 -10.10 -13.57 -16.82
C ALA A 169 -10.83 -12.65 -17.82
N GLN A 170 -10.13 -11.66 -18.37
CA GLN A 170 -10.68 -10.78 -19.40
C GLN A 170 -10.94 -11.52 -20.72
N GLU A 171 -10.03 -12.39 -21.16
CA GLU A 171 -10.20 -13.24 -22.35
C GLU A 171 -11.38 -14.23 -22.21
N GLU A 172 -11.57 -14.79 -21.02
CA GLU A 172 -12.63 -15.76 -20.72
C GLU A 172 -13.97 -15.11 -20.33
N GLY A 173 -14.03 -13.78 -20.22
CA GLY A 173 -15.24 -13.04 -19.80
C GLY A 173 -15.65 -13.32 -18.35
N ILE A 174 -14.67 -13.63 -17.49
CA ILE A 174 -14.89 -13.90 -16.06
C ILE A 174 -15.12 -12.54 -15.35
N PRO A 175 -16.20 -12.42 -14.55
CA PRO A 175 -16.48 -11.19 -13.81
C PRO A 175 -15.35 -10.86 -12.83
N PRO A 176 -15.21 -9.58 -12.45
CA PRO A 176 -14.16 -9.15 -11.53
C PRO A 176 -14.36 -9.75 -10.14
N TRP A 177 -13.25 -9.97 -9.46
CA TRP A 177 -13.15 -10.58 -8.13
C TRP A 177 -12.13 -9.82 -7.28
#